data_AF-A0A6A8LNA4-F1
#
_entry.id   AF-A0A6A8LNA4-F1
#
_cell.length_a   1.000
_cell.length_b   1.000
_cell.length_c   1.000
_cell.angle_alpha   90.00
_cell.angle_beta   90.00
_cell.angle_gamma   90.00
#
_symmetry.space_group_name_H-M   'P 1'
#
loop_
_entity.id
_entity.type
_entity.pdbx_description
1 polymer ?
#
loop_
_entity_poly.entity_id
_entity_poly.type
_entity_poly.pdbx_seq_one_letter_code
_entity_poly.pdbx_strand_id
1 'polypeptide(L)'
;MSRGGLALKLGKYISFIGSLIVILITAMSVSADTIGEQSSAISTETSTESRVDRDKINEESKNNSQTTSQITSNGSLNSVDNVANDTDNNLNNINSKTEIKNIKEMVTTEKKAAVINKPKAPAEEVKNGWYSIQNDWYYYKNNSMQKGWLQGGNDWYYFDPQSGRMQKEWLQGGNDWYYFNSVSGRMQKNWLQGGNDWYYFNSTSGHMWRKWLQGGNDWYYFDSTSGRMKKNWLQGGNDWYYFNPVNGHMWRKWLQGGNDWYYLNPISGHMQKGWLQGINTWYYFNYYNGKMYSNAFFNDGGQTYFATFSGNVHSPKYISQWIPVRAPEGCTIASVAMLMSIKGEKIPNMYAAYANLPQSGNVFTGVGFTTIIPAADLVTYVHRYSNDIINISGSSISTLVNYIQNGHPVLYYGWSGYESRYWNRNHAKVIVGYKNGNFHVYDPCYNYQWDPAGTSGGGRYDRGADKWISWGDLASEYNGSGAVTIV
;
A
#
# COMPACT_ATOMS: atom_id res chain seq x y z
N MET A 1 -63.01 -8.74 32.91
CA MET A 1 -63.53 -8.79 31.53
C MET A 1 -62.50 -8.16 30.60
N SER A 2 -62.17 -8.88 29.52
CA SER A 2 -61.30 -8.62 28.33
C SER A 2 -60.29 -7.47 28.37
N ARG A 3 -58.96 -7.68 28.30
CA ARG A 3 -58.10 -8.22 27.21
C ARG A 3 -58.15 -7.45 25.88
N GLY A 4 -56.99 -6.87 25.54
CA GLY A 4 -56.53 -6.45 24.21
C GLY A 4 -55.46 -5.38 24.39
N GLY A 5 -54.16 -5.53 24.10
CA GLY A 5 -53.42 -6.54 23.37
C GLY A 5 -52.17 -5.83 22.85
N LEU A 6 -51.10 -5.82 23.66
CA LEU A 6 -49.77 -5.33 23.28
C LEU A 6 -49.23 -6.22 22.14
N ALA A 7 -48.82 -5.61 21.03
CA ALA A 7 -48.02 -6.26 19.99
C ALA A 7 -46.87 -5.33 19.58
N LEU A 8 -45.83 -5.28 20.40
CA LEU A 8 -44.50 -4.81 20.00
C LEU A 8 -43.80 -5.97 19.30
N LYS A 9 -43.54 -5.83 18.00
CA LYS A 9 -42.75 -6.75 17.19
C LYS A 9 -41.30 -6.78 17.70
N LEU A 10 -40.98 -7.75 18.56
CA LEU A 10 -39.64 -8.32 18.65
C LEU A 10 -39.48 -9.32 17.50
N GLY A 11 -38.44 -9.18 16.69
CA GLY A 11 -38.11 -10.19 15.70
C GLY A 11 -37.01 -9.77 14.73
N LYS A 12 -35.75 -9.95 15.15
CA LYS A 12 -34.69 -10.70 14.45
C LYS A 12 -33.31 -10.33 15.02
N TYR A 13 -32.96 -10.97 16.14
CA TYR A 13 -31.57 -11.34 16.40
C TYR A 13 -31.24 -12.50 15.46
N ILE A 14 -30.45 -12.24 14.42
CA ILE A 14 -29.78 -13.31 13.67
C ILE A 14 -28.39 -13.43 14.27
N SER A 15 -28.12 -14.61 14.81
CA SER A 15 -26.82 -15.05 15.29
C SER A 15 -25.79 -14.91 14.16
N PHE A 16 -24.80 -14.04 14.33
CA PHE A 16 -23.56 -14.17 13.58
C PHE A 16 -22.72 -15.24 14.27
N ILE A 17 -22.87 -16.48 13.81
CA ILE A 17 -21.90 -17.54 14.07
C ILE A 17 -20.61 -17.07 13.40
N GLY A 18 -19.62 -16.71 14.21
CA GLY A 18 -18.27 -16.50 13.73
C GLY A 18 -17.78 -17.78 13.07
N SER A 19 -17.66 -17.76 11.75
CA SER A 19 -16.85 -18.76 11.05
C SER A 19 -15.40 -18.53 11.48
N LEU A 20 -14.97 -19.33 12.46
CA LEU A 20 -13.57 -19.53 12.78
C LEU A 20 -12.92 -20.21 11.57
N ILE A 21 -12.48 -19.43 10.58
CA ILE A 21 -11.54 -19.92 9.59
C ILE A 21 -10.20 -19.98 10.30
N VAL A 22 -9.86 -21.17 10.76
CA VAL A 22 -8.49 -21.52 11.12
C VAL A 22 -7.68 -21.42 9.83
N ILE A 23 -6.98 -20.30 9.64
CA ILE A 23 -5.95 -20.20 8.59
C ILE A 23 -4.78 -21.05 9.08
N LEU A 24 -4.74 -22.31 8.66
CA LEU A 24 -3.52 -23.10 8.71
C LEU A 24 -2.54 -22.46 7.71
N ILE A 25 -1.64 -21.62 8.20
CA ILE A 25 -0.45 -21.25 7.43
C ILE A 25 0.52 -22.42 7.58
N THR A 26 0.53 -23.30 6.59
CA THR A 26 1.67 -24.20 6.39
C THR A 26 2.89 -23.32 6.11
N ALA A 27 3.83 -23.30 7.05
CA ALA A 27 5.14 -22.68 6.85
C ALA A 27 5.86 -23.45 5.73
N MET A 28 5.82 -22.92 4.51
CA MET A 28 6.80 -23.27 3.49
C MET A 28 7.94 -22.27 3.63
N SER A 29 9.08 -22.76 4.13
CA SER A 29 10.36 -22.08 4.04
C SER A 29 10.66 -21.84 2.55
N VAL A 30 10.55 -20.60 2.10
CA VAL A 30 11.09 -20.19 0.80
C VAL A 30 12.41 -19.50 1.07
N SER A 31 13.48 -20.18 0.68
CA SER A 31 14.83 -19.67 0.55
C SER A 31 14.81 -18.40 -0.29
N ALA A 32 15.39 -17.32 0.23
CA ALA A 32 15.62 -16.11 -0.52
C ALA A 32 16.70 -16.38 -1.57
N ASP A 33 16.34 -16.39 -2.84
CA ASP A 33 17.29 -16.28 -3.94
C ASP A 33 16.87 -15.17 -4.91
N THR A 34 17.84 -14.27 -5.09
CA THR A 34 18.10 -13.38 -6.24
C THR A 34 17.22 -12.13 -6.40
N ILE A 35 17.61 -11.05 -5.70
CA ILE A 35 17.37 -9.67 -6.17
C ILE A 35 18.52 -9.31 -7.11
N GLY A 36 18.21 -9.07 -8.39
CA GLY A 36 19.14 -8.50 -9.34
C GLY A 36 19.37 -7.01 -9.04
N GLU A 37 20.63 -6.66 -8.81
CA GLU A 37 21.14 -5.31 -8.67
C GLU A 37 21.00 -4.49 -9.96
N GLN A 38 20.56 -3.25 -9.83
CA GLN A 38 21.17 -2.13 -10.55
C GLN A 38 21.15 -0.89 -9.65
N SER A 39 22.28 -0.63 -8.98
CA SER A 39 22.65 0.73 -8.58
C SER A 39 24.14 0.92 -8.73
N SER A 40 24.49 1.90 -9.55
CA SER A 40 25.84 2.36 -9.86
C SER A 40 26.64 2.74 -8.61
N ALA A 41 27.87 2.23 -8.57
CA ALA A 41 28.86 2.45 -7.53
C ALA A 41 29.29 3.93 -7.41
N ILE A 42 29.39 4.41 -6.17
CA ILE A 42 30.40 5.38 -5.74
C ILE A 42 31.07 4.78 -4.51
N SER A 43 32.35 4.48 -4.67
CA SER A 43 33.27 3.91 -3.68
C SER A 43 33.78 4.97 -2.72
N THR A 44 33.71 4.70 -1.42
CA THR A 44 34.70 5.23 -0.46
C THR A 44 34.95 4.18 0.62
N GLU A 45 36.22 3.81 0.75
CA GLU A 45 36.77 2.82 1.67
C GLU A 45 36.55 3.23 3.14
N THR A 46 36.36 2.24 4.01
CA THR A 46 36.48 2.39 5.46
C THR A 46 37.63 1.52 5.92
N SER A 47 38.65 2.11 6.51
CA SER A 47 39.60 1.41 7.39
C SER A 47 39.23 1.72 8.84
N THR A 48 39.19 0.65 9.63
CA THR A 48 38.91 0.64 11.06
C THR A 48 40.19 0.91 11.87
N GLU A 49 40.02 1.65 12.96
CA GLU A 49 40.51 1.35 14.34
C GLU A 49 41.19 2.51 15.09
N SER A 50 40.55 2.85 16.22
CA SER A 50 41.15 3.01 17.56
C SER A 50 41.80 4.35 17.98
N ARG A 51 41.14 4.96 18.98
CA ARG A 51 41.64 5.35 20.32
C ARG A 51 42.52 6.60 20.49
N VAL A 52 42.15 7.34 21.56
CA VAL A 52 42.93 8.26 22.44
C VAL A 52 42.80 9.78 22.20
N ASP A 53 42.10 10.40 23.16
CA ASP A 53 42.34 11.65 23.91
C ASP A 53 43.19 12.83 23.38
N ARG A 54 42.64 14.02 23.71
CA ARG A 54 43.25 15.30 24.13
C ARG A 54 43.54 16.41 23.10
N ASP A 55 42.91 17.53 23.46
CA ASP A 55 43.46 18.90 23.56
C ASP A 55 43.77 19.73 22.30
N LYS A 56 43.05 20.85 22.25
CA LYS A 56 43.51 22.24 22.03
C LYS A 56 43.66 22.79 20.60
N ILE A 57 42.76 23.77 20.35
CA ILE A 57 43.03 25.21 20.11
C ILE A 57 43.36 25.69 18.68
N ASN A 58 42.73 26.84 18.40
CA ASN A 58 42.91 27.90 17.38
C ASN A 58 42.20 27.70 16.03
N GLU A 59 41.12 28.44 15.72
CA GLU A 59 41.04 29.90 15.48
C GLU A 59 42.00 30.40 14.41
N GLU A 60 41.44 30.68 13.22
CA GLU A 60 41.29 32.00 12.58
C GLU A 60 40.97 31.73 11.10
N SER A 61 39.75 31.93 10.63
CA SER A 61 39.10 33.21 10.31
C SER A 61 39.76 33.96 9.16
N LYS A 62 38.89 34.52 8.30
CA LYS A 62 39.10 35.53 7.27
C LYS A 62 39.61 34.98 5.92
N ASN A 63 39.05 35.35 4.77
CA ASN A 63 38.19 36.47 4.44
C ASN A 63 37.50 36.15 3.10
N ASN A 64 36.21 36.44 2.99
CA ASN A 64 35.67 37.60 2.27
C ASN A 64 35.67 37.34 0.76
N SER A 65 34.57 37.02 0.08
CA SER A 65 33.32 37.79 -0.09
C SER A 65 33.19 38.10 -1.58
N GLN A 66 31.94 38.04 -2.05
CA GLN A 66 31.40 38.93 -3.09
C GLN A 66 31.89 38.64 -4.53
N THR A 67 31.06 38.56 -5.57
CA THR A 67 29.75 39.13 -5.92
C THR A 67 29.37 38.38 -7.22
N THR A 68 28.16 37.84 -7.39
CA THR A 68 27.05 38.41 -8.22
C THR A 68 27.52 38.86 -9.62
N SER A 69 26.90 38.58 -10.76
CA SER A 69 25.52 38.33 -11.16
C SER A 69 25.61 37.66 -12.55
N GLN A 70 24.81 36.65 -12.88
CA GLN A 70 23.51 36.80 -13.57
C GLN A 70 23.60 37.62 -14.87
N ILE A 71 23.29 37.00 -16.03
CA ILE A 71 22.24 37.41 -17.01
C ILE A 71 22.48 36.83 -18.42
N THR A 72 21.50 35.99 -18.81
CA THR A 72 20.79 35.87 -20.10
C THR A 72 21.37 35.24 -21.37
N SER A 73 20.51 34.34 -21.87
CA SER A 73 19.84 34.33 -23.18
C SER A 73 20.48 33.67 -24.40
N ASN A 74 19.68 32.72 -24.91
CA ASN A 74 19.25 32.52 -26.30
C ASN A 74 20.29 32.17 -27.36
N GLY A 75 19.92 31.17 -28.18
CA GLY A 75 20.24 31.22 -29.59
C GLY A 75 20.64 29.88 -30.17
N SER A 76 19.64 29.22 -30.77
CA SER A 76 19.77 28.10 -31.69
C SER A 76 20.64 28.47 -32.92
N LEU A 77 21.41 27.52 -33.45
CA LEU A 77 21.31 26.98 -34.82
C LEU A 77 22.64 26.40 -35.37
N ASN A 78 22.50 25.17 -35.88
CA ASN A 78 23.07 24.57 -37.09
C ASN A 78 24.59 24.49 -37.36
N SER A 79 24.96 23.22 -37.63
CA SER A 79 25.83 22.70 -38.70
C SER A 79 27.29 23.12 -38.72
N VAL A 80 28.19 22.13 -38.84
CA VAL A 80 29.00 21.89 -40.05
C VAL A 80 29.73 20.54 -39.90
N ASP A 81 29.88 19.93 -41.06
CA ASP A 81 30.44 18.62 -41.40
C ASP A 81 31.92 18.39 -41.07
N ASN A 82 32.30 17.13 -41.32
CA ASN A 82 33.56 16.61 -41.90
C ASN A 82 34.51 15.89 -40.93
N VAL A 83 34.61 14.55 -41.02
CA VAL A 83 35.40 13.72 -41.97
C VAL A 83 36.69 13.24 -41.30
N ALA A 84 36.82 11.91 -41.19
CA ALA A 84 37.98 11.06 -41.51
C ALA A 84 37.68 9.66 -40.95
N ASN A 85 37.46 8.64 -41.78
CA ASN A 85 38.48 7.68 -42.27
C ASN A 85 39.39 7.20 -41.12
N ASP A 86 39.54 5.90 -40.83
CA ASP A 86 39.93 4.85 -41.77
C ASP A 86 39.94 3.47 -41.07
N THR A 87 40.00 2.42 -41.89
CA THR A 87 40.63 1.10 -41.67
C THR A 87 40.03 0.02 -40.73
N ASP A 88 39.69 -1.10 -41.38
CA ASP A 88 40.19 -2.48 -41.18
C ASP A 88 40.14 -3.16 -39.80
N ASN A 89 39.38 -4.26 -39.70
CA ASN A 89 39.92 -5.63 -39.80
C ASN A 89 38.94 -6.74 -39.35
N ASN A 90 38.98 -7.84 -40.12
CA ASN A 90 38.75 -9.26 -39.77
C ASN A 90 37.46 -9.70 -39.05
N LEU A 91 36.58 -10.47 -39.71
CA LEU A 91 36.62 -11.92 -40.03
C LEU A 91 36.13 -12.85 -38.91
N ASN A 92 35.07 -13.60 -39.23
CA ASN A 92 34.84 -15.04 -38.97
C ASN A 92 33.51 -15.41 -39.64
N ASN A 93 33.47 -15.79 -40.92
CA ASN A 93 33.76 -17.12 -41.50
C ASN A 93 32.97 -18.28 -40.86
N ILE A 94 31.91 -18.74 -41.53
CA ILE A 94 31.65 -20.18 -41.74
C ILE A 94 31.15 -20.39 -43.18
N ASN A 95 31.92 -21.18 -43.92
CA ASN A 95 31.68 -21.69 -45.26
C ASN A 95 30.49 -22.67 -45.34
N SER A 96 29.77 -22.63 -46.46
CA SER A 96 29.53 -23.84 -47.26
C SER A 96 29.30 -23.47 -48.74
N LYS A 97 30.22 -23.93 -49.59
CA LYS A 97 30.19 -23.87 -51.06
C LYS A 97 29.55 -25.15 -51.61
N THR A 98 28.70 -25.04 -52.62
CA THR A 98 28.67 -25.97 -53.78
C THR A 98 27.96 -25.24 -54.94
N GLU A 99 28.74 -24.62 -55.83
CA GLU A 99 28.90 -24.97 -57.26
C GLU A 99 27.62 -24.93 -58.13
N ILE A 100 27.47 -23.87 -58.91
CA ILE A 100 26.66 -23.84 -60.14
C ILE A 100 27.60 -23.63 -61.32
N LYS A 101 27.63 -24.60 -62.23
CA LYS A 101 28.36 -24.59 -63.49
C LYS A 101 27.37 -24.20 -64.60
N ASN A 102 27.60 -23.06 -65.24
CA ASN A 102 26.89 -22.61 -66.44
C ASN A 102 27.19 -23.49 -67.65
N ILE A 103 26.17 -23.86 -68.44
CA ILE A 103 26.31 -24.09 -69.88
C ILE A 103 25.07 -23.52 -70.61
N LYS A 104 25.36 -22.77 -71.68
CA LYS A 104 24.47 -22.10 -72.63
C LYS A 104 23.87 -23.07 -73.66
N GLU A 105 22.66 -22.72 -74.10
CA GLU A 105 22.03 -22.86 -75.43
C GLU A 105 22.43 -24.01 -76.37
N MET A 106 21.42 -24.70 -76.90
CA MET A 106 21.32 -25.02 -78.33
C MET A 106 19.85 -25.20 -78.75
N VAL A 107 19.45 -24.43 -79.76
CA VAL A 107 18.19 -24.51 -80.50
C VAL A 107 18.36 -25.50 -81.65
N THR A 108 17.43 -26.45 -81.81
CA THR A 108 17.14 -27.08 -83.10
C THR A 108 15.64 -27.30 -83.25
N THR A 109 15.12 -26.75 -84.35
CA THR A 109 13.77 -26.89 -84.89
C THR A 109 13.57 -28.21 -85.62
N GLU A 110 12.44 -28.88 -85.43
CA GLU A 110 11.78 -29.65 -86.49
C GLU A 110 10.24 -29.49 -86.43
N LYS A 111 9.65 -29.22 -87.60
CA LYS A 111 8.20 -29.09 -87.86
C LYS A 111 7.54 -30.46 -87.95
N LYS A 112 6.33 -30.64 -87.38
CA LYS A 112 5.31 -31.47 -88.02
C LYS A 112 3.87 -31.10 -87.65
N ALA A 113 3.12 -30.77 -88.71
CA ALA A 113 1.68 -30.91 -88.95
C ALA A 113 0.65 -30.26 -88.00
N ALA A 114 -0.01 -29.22 -88.53
CA ALA A 114 -1.26 -28.67 -88.03
C ALA A 114 -2.43 -29.64 -88.29
N VAL A 115 -3.17 -29.97 -87.24
CA VAL A 115 -4.55 -30.44 -87.31
C VAL A 115 -5.44 -29.28 -86.88
N ILE A 116 -6.26 -28.78 -87.81
CA ILE A 116 -7.22 -27.71 -87.57
C ILE A 116 -8.39 -28.29 -86.78
N ASN A 117 -8.47 -27.99 -85.50
CA ASN A 117 -9.72 -28.08 -84.73
C ASN A 117 -10.23 -26.65 -84.48
N LYS A 118 -11.48 -26.39 -84.87
CA LYS A 118 -12.23 -25.17 -84.58
C LYS A 118 -12.09 -24.77 -83.10
N PRO A 119 -11.94 -23.47 -82.77
CA PRO A 119 -11.83 -23.04 -81.38
C PRO A 119 -13.14 -23.33 -80.65
N LYS A 120 -13.05 -24.18 -79.62
CA LYS A 120 -14.01 -24.25 -78.53
C LYS A 120 -14.00 -22.86 -77.86
N ALA A 121 -15.18 -22.28 -77.64
CA ALA A 121 -15.33 -21.03 -76.89
C ALA A 121 -14.46 -21.08 -75.60
N PRO A 122 -13.80 -19.98 -75.18
CA PRO A 122 -13.00 -20.00 -73.98
C PRO A 122 -13.91 -20.49 -72.85
N ALA A 123 -13.53 -21.59 -72.20
CA ALA A 123 -14.22 -22.02 -70.99
C ALA A 123 -14.15 -20.83 -70.02
N GLU A 124 -15.29 -20.32 -69.57
CA GLU A 124 -15.33 -19.31 -68.53
C GLU A 124 -14.50 -19.81 -67.35
N GLU A 125 -13.41 -19.10 -67.03
CA GLU A 125 -12.55 -19.46 -65.92
C GLU A 125 -13.37 -19.36 -64.63
N VAL A 126 -13.65 -20.51 -64.02
CA VAL A 126 -14.44 -20.56 -62.79
C VAL A 126 -13.65 -19.92 -61.66
N LYS A 127 -14.12 -18.77 -61.17
CA LYS A 127 -13.53 -18.09 -60.03
C LYS A 127 -13.69 -18.92 -58.76
N ASN A 128 -12.56 -19.25 -58.15
CA ASN A 128 -12.51 -19.98 -56.89
C ASN A 128 -11.31 -19.50 -56.06
N GLY A 129 -11.54 -19.12 -54.80
CA GLY A 129 -10.52 -18.58 -53.90
C GLY A 129 -10.47 -17.05 -53.85
N TRP A 130 -9.31 -16.52 -53.49
CA TRP A 130 -9.09 -15.10 -53.20
C TRP A 130 -8.84 -14.27 -54.46
N TYR A 131 -9.50 -13.13 -54.56
CA TYR A 131 -9.33 -12.16 -55.65
C TYR A 131 -9.12 -10.76 -55.08
N SER A 132 -8.11 -10.05 -55.58
CA SER A 132 -7.89 -8.63 -55.27
C SER A 132 -8.40 -7.78 -56.44
N ILE A 133 -9.37 -6.90 -56.18
CA ILE A 133 -9.97 -6.01 -57.17
C ILE A 133 -9.93 -4.60 -56.58
N GLN A 134 -9.24 -3.66 -57.24
CA GLN A 134 -9.12 -2.27 -56.80
C GLN A 134 -8.66 -2.14 -55.32
N ASN A 135 -7.68 -2.95 -54.92
CA ASN A 135 -7.11 -3.05 -53.56
C ASN A 135 -8.03 -3.63 -52.48
N ASP A 136 -9.21 -4.14 -52.84
CA ASP A 136 -10.08 -4.89 -51.94
C ASP A 136 -10.00 -6.38 -52.21
N TRP A 137 -10.13 -7.17 -51.15
CA TRP A 137 -10.13 -8.63 -51.24
C TRP A 137 -11.55 -9.18 -51.23
N TYR A 138 -11.77 -10.17 -52.08
CA TYR A 138 -13.01 -10.92 -52.25
C TYR A 138 -12.69 -12.41 -52.25
N TYR A 139 -13.65 -13.24 -51.87
CA TYR A 139 -13.53 -14.69 -51.97
C TYR A 139 -14.65 -15.24 -52.85
N TYR A 140 -14.32 -16.12 -53.81
CA TYR A 140 -15.28 -16.77 -54.69
C TYR A 140 -15.31 -18.28 -54.44
N LYS A 141 -16.49 -18.90 -54.53
CA LYS A 141 -16.66 -20.35 -54.62
C LYS A 141 -17.54 -20.66 -55.81
N ASN A 142 -17.02 -21.38 -56.81
CA ASN A 142 -17.74 -21.73 -58.04
C ASN A 142 -18.44 -20.53 -58.69
N ASN A 143 -17.69 -19.45 -58.96
CA ASN A 143 -18.20 -18.16 -59.47
C ASN A 143 -19.13 -17.36 -58.52
N SER A 144 -19.48 -17.88 -57.34
CA SER A 144 -20.27 -17.15 -56.35
C SER A 144 -19.38 -16.38 -55.37
N MET A 145 -19.52 -15.05 -55.36
CA MET A 145 -18.86 -14.18 -54.38
C MET A 145 -19.41 -14.47 -52.97
N GLN A 146 -18.51 -14.71 -52.01
CA GLN A 146 -18.86 -14.98 -50.62
C GLN A 146 -19.15 -13.68 -49.86
N LYS A 147 -20.08 -13.79 -48.92
CA LYS A 147 -20.59 -12.69 -48.08
C LYS A 147 -20.75 -13.21 -46.65
N GLY A 148 -20.60 -12.32 -45.67
CA GLY A 148 -20.64 -12.67 -44.25
C GLY A 148 -19.43 -13.48 -43.80
N TRP A 149 -19.63 -14.32 -42.78
CA TRP A 149 -18.57 -15.12 -42.16
C TRP A 149 -18.07 -16.23 -43.09
N LEU A 150 -16.75 -16.33 -43.21
CA LEU A 150 -16.07 -17.40 -43.94
C LEU A 150 -14.95 -17.98 -43.07
N GLN A 151 -14.98 -19.30 -42.86
CA GLN A 151 -13.86 -20.02 -42.29
C GLN A 151 -12.90 -20.48 -43.40
N GLY A 152 -11.64 -20.08 -43.30
CA GLY A 152 -10.55 -20.49 -44.19
C GLY A 152 -9.45 -21.16 -43.39
N GLY A 153 -9.42 -22.49 -43.40
CA GLY A 153 -8.52 -23.26 -42.51
C GLY A 153 -8.85 -22.99 -41.03
N ASN A 154 -7.86 -22.51 -40.27
CA ASN A 154 -8.02 -22.15 -38.86
C ASN A 154 -8.42 -20.68 -38.63
N ASP A 155 -8.44 -19.87 -39.69
CA ASP A 155 -8.73 -18.45 -39.64
C ASP A 155 -10.19 -18.16 -40.02
N TRP A 156 -10.73 -17.09 -39.45
CA TRP A 156 -12.05 -16.56 -39.80
C TRP A 156 -11.90 -15.22 -40.50
N TYR A 157 -12.77 -14.98 -41.48
CA TYR A 157 -12.87 -13.75 -42.24
C TYR A 157 -14.33 -13.32 -42.27
N TYR A 158 -14.56 -12.03 -42.48
CA TYR A 158 -15.90 -11.49 -42.70
C TYR A 158 -15.92 -10.70 -43.99
N PHE A 159 -16.93 -10.90 -44.81
CA PHE A 159 -17.13 -10.17 -46.06
C PHE A 159 -18.40 -9.33 -45.93
N ASP A 160 -18.32 -8.07 -46.33
CA ASP A 160 -19.44 -7.14 -46.28
C ASP A 160 -20.68 -7.73 -46.99
N PRO A 161 -21.84 -7.84 -46.34
CA PRO A 161 -23.03 -8.46 -46.93
C PRO A 161 -23.55 -7.77 -48.21
N GLN A 162 -23.23 -6.49 -48.42
CA GLN A 162 -23.68 -5.75 -49.60
C GLN A 162 -22.71 -5.91 -50.76
N SER A 163 -21.46 -5.50 -50.55
CA SER A 163 -20.41 -5.42 -51.57
C SER A 163 -19.58 -6.69 -51.72
N GLY A 164 -19.53 -7.56 -50.71
CA GLY A 164 -18.63 -8.72 -50.68
C GLY A 164 -17.17 -8.38 -50.39
N ARG A 165 -16.85 -7.12 -50.03
CA ARG A 165 -15.49 -6.69 -49.67
C ARG A 165 -15.08 -7.31 -48.33
N MET A 166 -13.85 -7.81 -48.23
CA MET A 166 -13.30 -8.36 -46.98
C MET A 166 -13.18 -7.27 -45.91
N GLN A 167 -13.75 -7.51 -44.74
CA GLN A 167 -13.65 -6.64 -43.57
C GLN A 167 -12.22 -6.58 -43.04
N LYS A 168 -11.83 -5.37 -42.63
CA LYS A 168 -10.59 -5.08 -41.93
C LYS A 168 -10.91 -4.27 -40.69
N GLU A 169 -10.05 -4.38 -39.68
CA GLU A 169 -10.17 -3.67 -38.42
C GLU A 169 -11.50 -3.94 -37.70
N TRP A 170 -12.05 -2.94 -37.02
CA TRP A 170 -13.19 -3.09 -36.13
C TRP A 170 -14.48 -3.40 -36.89
N LEU A 171 -15.23 -4.37 -36.38
CA LEU A 171 -16.59 -4.69 -36.81
C LEU A 171 -17.48 -4.84 -35.58
N GLN A 172 -18.59 -4.11 -35.57
CA GLN A 172 -19.67 -4.35 -34.61
C GLN A 172 -20.67 -5.32 -35.21
N GLY A 173 -20.80 -6.50 -34.60
CA GLY A 173 -21.78 -7.52 -34.96
C GLY A 173 -22.80 -7.68 -33.84
N GLY A 174 -23.98 -7.06 -33.97
CA GLY A 174 -24.97 -7.02 -32.90
C GLY A 174 -24.42 -6.33 -31.64
N ASN A 175 -24.35 -7.07 -30.53
CA ASN A 175 -23.83 -6.58 -29.23
C ASN A 175 -22.33 -6.86 -29.02
N ASP A 176 -21.70 -7.56 -29.97
CA ASP A 176 -20.31 -7.98 -29.91
C ASP A 176 -19.44 -7.15 -30.85
N TRP A 177 -18.17 -7.05 -30.49
CA TRP A 177 -17.14 -6.41 -31.31
C TRP A 177 -16.11 -7.45 -31.74
N TYR A 178 -15.64 -7.31 -32.97
CA TYR A 178 -14.59 -8.10 -33.57
C TYR A 178 -13.52 -7.16 -34.12
N TYR A 179 -12.31 -7.67 -34.25
CA TYR A 179 -11.24 -6.98 -34.97
C TYR A 179 -10.66 -7.91 -36.02
N PHE A 180 -10.50 -7.42 -37.24
CA PHE A 180 -9.86 -8.13 -38.34
C PHE A 180 -8.50 -7.48 -38.61
N ASN A 181 -7.47 -8.29 -38.80
CA ASN A 181 -6.13 -7.77 -39.10
C ASN A 181 -6.17 -6.84 -40.33
N SER A 182 -5.62 -5.63 -40.20
CA SER A 182 -5.71 -4.58 -41.23
C SER A 182 -5.06 -4.94 -42.57
N VAL A 183 -4.15 -5.91 -42.58
CA VAL A 183 -3.48 -6.39 -43.79
C VAL A 183 -4.16 -7.64 -44.33
N SER A 184 -4.21 -8.71 -43.52
CA SER A 184 -4.66 -10.05 -43.94
C SER A 184 -6.16 -10.28 -43.85
N GLY A 185 -6.91 -9.46 -43.10
CA GLY A 185 -8.34 -9.66 -42.84
C GLY A 185 -8.67 -10.85 -41.95
N ARG A 186 -7.67 -11.50 -41.33
CA ARG A 186 -7.89 -12.58 -40.36
C ARG A 186 -8.51 -12.02 -39.08
N MET A 187 -9.53 -12.68 -38.57
CA MET A 187 -10.16 -12.33 -37.28
C MET A 187 -9.16 -12.48 -36.14
N GLN A 188 -9.02 -11.42 -35.34
CA GLN A 188 -8.18 -11.39 -34.16
C GLN A 188 -8.72 -12.30 -33.07
N LYS A 189 -7.80 -13.00 -32.43
CA LYS A 189 -8.02 -13.82 -31.24
C LYS A 189 -6.99 -13.45 -30.19
N ASN A 190 -7.34 -13.64 -28.92
CA ASN A 190 -6.49 -13.28 -27.78
C ASN A 190 -6.12 -11.79 -27.77
N TRP A 191 -4.92 -11.47 -27.31
CA TRP A 191 -4.43 -10.11 -27.11
C TRP A 191 -4.27 -9.33 -28.40
N LEU A 192 -4.66 -8.05 -28.36
CA LEU A 192 -4.40 -7.06 -29.39
C LEU A 192 -3.93 -5.77 -28.72
N GLN A 193 -2.80 -5.24 -29.20
CA GLN A 193 -2.38 -3.88 -28.90
C GLN A 193 -2.88 -2.95 -30.01
N GLY A 194 -3.81 -2.06 -29.66
CA GLY A 194 -4.34 -1.03 -30.56
C GLY A 194 -3.88 0.35 -30.10
N GLY A 195 -2.81 0.86 -30.70
CA GLY A 195 -2.15 2.08 -30.22
C GLY A 195 -1.59 1.88 -28.81
N ASN A 196 -2.03 2.72 -27.86
CA ASN A 196 -1.63 2.63 -26.45
C ASN A 196 -2.52 1.72 -25.60
N ASP A 197 -3.64 1.25 -26.17
CA ASP A 197 -4.63 0.44 -25.48
C ASP A 197 -4.45 -1.04 -25.79
N TRP A 198 -4.83 -1.88 -24.83
CA TRP A 198 -4.86 -3.33 -24.99
C TRP A 198 -6.30 -3.84 -24.96
N TYR A 199 -6.57 -4.83 -25.80
CA TYR A 199 -7.84 -5.52 -25.91
C TYR A 199 -7.58 -7.03 -25.85
N TYR A 200 -8.60 -7.78 -25.46
CA TYR A 200 -8.57 -9.23 -25.52
C TYR A 200 -9.79 -9.73 -26.30
N PHE A 201 -9.57 -10.66 -27.22
CA PHE A 201 -10.62 -11.30 -28.00
C PHE A 201 -10.70 -12.77 -27.61
N ASN A 202 -11.91 -13.29 -27.45
CA ASN A 202 -12.15 -14.69 -27.10
C ASN A 202 -11.39 -15.60 -28.09
N SER A 203 -10.61 -16.54 -27.56
CA SER A 203 -9.72 -17.40 -28.36
C SER A 203 -10.45 -18.30 -29.35
N THR A 204 -11.73 -18.58 -29.12
CA THR A 204 -12.57 -19.42 -29.97
C THR A 204 -13.47 -18.57 -30.86
N SER A 205 -14.31 -17.71 -30.27
CA SER A 205 -15.34 -16.95 -31.01
C SER A 205 -14.84 -15.64 -31.63
N GLY A 206 -13.71 -15.10 -31.16
CA GLY A 206 -13.21 -13.79 -31.60
C GLY A 206 -14.01 -12.59 -31.07
N HIS A 207 -14.94 -12.79 -30.13
CA HIS A 207 -15.67 -11.68 -29.51
C HIS A 207 -14.74 -10.88 -28.60
N MET A 208 -14.80 -9.56 -28.66
CA MET A 208 -14.07 -8.68 -27.75
C MET A 208 -14.53 -8.91 -26.30
N TRP A 209 -13.57 -9.24 -25.45
CA TRP A 209 -13.77 -9.45 -24.04
C TRP A 209 -13.95 -8.12 -23.30
N ARG A 210 -14.80 -8.14 -22.27
CA ARG A 210 -15.11 -7.00 -21.42
C ARG A 210 -15.17 -7.45 -19.98
N LYS A 211 -14.94 -6.53 -19.04
CA LYS A 211 -14.88 -6.77 -17.59
C LYS A 211 -13.76 -7.75 -17.22
N TRP A 212 -13.97 -8.56 -16.20
CA TRP A 212 -12.97 -9.45 -15.62
C TRP A 212 -12.53 -10.56 -16.59
N LEU A 213 -11.21 -10.76 -16.66
CA LEU A 213 -10.58 -11.89 -17.36
C LEU A 213 -9.52 -12.49 -16.43
N GLN A 214 -9.55 -13.80 -16.25
CA GLN A 214 -8.44 -14.54 -15.66
C GLN A 214 -7.55 -15.08 -16.79
N GLY A 215 -6.31 -14.61 -16.85
CA GLY A 215 -5.30 -15.07 -17.80
C GLY A 215 -4.16 -15.74 -17.06
N GLY A 216 -4.11 -17.08 -17.09
CA GLY A 216 -3.17 -17.84 -16.26
C GLY A 216 -3.39 -17.57 -14.76
N ASN A 217 -2.35 -17.09 -14.07
CA ASN A 217 -2.39 -16.76 -12.65
C ASN A 217 -2.75 -15.30 -12.34
N ASP A 218 -2.97 -14.49 -13.39
CA ASP A 218 -3.22 -13.06 -13.30
C ASP A 218 -4.67 -12.73 -13.65
N TRP A 219 -5.13 -11.61 -13.09
CA TRP A 219 -6.44 -11.04 -13.38
C TRP A 219 -6.28 -9.72 -14.12
N TYR A 220 -7.18 -9.49 -15.05
CA TYR A 220 -7.28 -8.27 -15.83
C TYR A 220 -8.71 -7.77 -15.79
N TYR A 221 -8.89 -6.47 -16.01
CA TYR A 221 -10.21 -5.89 -16.21
C TYR A 221 -10.23 -5.09 -17.50
N PHE A 222 -11.21 -5.34 -18.36
CA PHE A 222 -11.45 -4.57 -19.56
C PHE A 222 -12.67 -3.68 -19.36
N ASP A 223 -12.57 -2.43 -19.79
CA ASP A 223 -13.67 -1.46 -19.69
C ASP A 223 -14.97 -2.04 -20.27
N SER A 224 -16.08 -1.85 -19.56
CA SER A 224 -17.35 -2.50 -19.87
C SER A 224 -17.99 -2.00 -21.17
N THR A 225 -17.55 -0.86 -21.68
CA THR A 225 -18.10 -0.23 -22.89
C THR A 225 -17.10 -0.33 -24.04
N SER A 226 -15.89 0.18 -23.83
CA SER A 226 -14.85 0.28 -24.86
C SER A 226 -14.01 -0.98 -25.03
N GLY A 227 -13.99 -1.89 -24.04
CA GLY A 227 -13.13 -3.08 -24.07
C GLY A 227 -11.64 -2.79 -23.87
N ARG A 228 -11.26 -1.56 -23.52
CA ARG A 228 -9.86 -1.20 -23.21
C ARG A 228 -9.42 -1.78 -21.88
N MET A 229 -8.24 -2.39 -21.82
CA MET A 229 -7.67 -2.91 -20.59
C MET A 229 -7.44 -1.79 -19.56
N LYS A 230 -7.96 -1.98 -18.35
CA LYS A 230 -7.76 -1.07 -17.23
C LYS A 230 -6.35 -1.19 -16.68
N LYS A 231 -5.85 -0.03 -16.28
CA LYS A 231 -4.57 0.21 -15.62
C LYS A 231 -4.82 1.14 -14.44
N ASN A 232 -3.96 1.10 -13.43
CA ASN A 232 -4.06 1.85 -12.18
C ASN A 232 -5.34 1.50 -11.39
N TRP A 233 -5.84 2.47 -10.61
CA TRP A 233 -7.01 2.30 -9.76
C TRP A 233 -8.30 2.08 -10.56
N LEU A 234 -9.09 1.12 -10.08
CA LEU A 234 -10.45 0.85 -10.53
C LEU A 234 -11.36 0.74 -9.31
N GLN A 235 -12.44 1.52 -9.30
CA GLN A 235 -13.55 1.28 -8.38
C GLN A 235 -14.52 0.28 -9.00
N GLY A 236 -14.67 -0.88 -8.35
CA GLY A 236 -15.61 -1.92 -8.74
C GLY A 236 -16.66 -2.12 -7.63
N GLY A 237 -17.85 -1.54 -7.81
CA GLY A 237 -18.85 -1.52 -6.75
C GLY A 237 -18.35 -0.71 -5.54
N ASN A 238 -18.31 -1.34 -4.36
CA ASN A 238 -17.84 -0.72 -3.12
C ASN A 238 -16.34 -0.92 -2.87
N ASP A 239 -15.68 -1.74 -3.70
CA ASP A 239 -14.30 -2.12 -3.57
C ASP A 239 -13.40 -1.36 -4.55
N TRP A 240 -12.13 -1.25 -4.18
CA TRP A 240 -11.09 -0.69 -5.03
C TRP A 240 -10.08 -1.77 -5.38
N TYR A 241 -9.60 -1.72 -6.61
CA TYR A 241 -8.57 -2.59 -7.15
C TYR A 241 -7.48 -1.72 -7.76
N TYR A 242 -6.28 -2.27 -7.84
CA TYR A 242 -5.18 -1.63 -8.55
C TYR A 242 -4.65 -2.56 -9.63
N PHE A 243 -4.47 -2.04 -10.84
CA PHE A 243 -3.90 -2.77 -11.97
C PHE A 243 -2.54 -2.16 -12.32
N ASN A 244 -1.55 -3.01 -12.55
CA ASN A 244 -0.21 -2.58 -12.89
C ASN A 244 -0.23 -1.68 -14.15
N PRO A 245 0.37 -0.48 -14.11
CA PRO A 245 0.32 0.49 -15.22
C PRO A 245 1.03 0.01 -16.49
N VAL A 246 1.95 -0.94 -16.38
CA VAL A 246 2.71 -1.48 -17.50
C VAL A 246 1.93 -2.62 -18.16
N ASN A 247 1.70 -3.71 -17.43
CA ASN A 247 1.16 -4.95 -18.00
C ASN A 247 -0.34 -5.19 -17.71
N GLY A 248 -0.98 -4.37 -16.88
CA GLY A 248 -2.41 -4.50 -16.57
C GLY A 248 -2.77 -5.64 -15.63
N HIS A 249 -1.79 -6.33 -15.02
CA HIS A 249 -2.07 -7.38 -14.04
C HIS A 249 -2.68 -6.77 -12.79
N MET A 250 -3.71 -7.40 -12.21
CA MET A 250 -4.29 -7.01 -10.94
C MET A 250 -3.24 -7.16 -9.82
N TRP A 251 -2.94 -6.05 -9.17
CA TRP A 251 -2.03 -5.99 -8.04
C TRP A 251 -2.65 -6.58 -6.79
N ARG A 252 -1.83 -7.23 -5.99
CA ARG A 252 -2.21 -7.90 -4.74
C ARG A 252 -1.14 -7.64 -3.69
N LYS A 253 -1.51 -7.75 -2.41
CA LYS A 253 -0.68 -7.44 -1.23
C LYS A 253 -0.28 -5.96 -1.20
N TRP A 254 0.90 -5.67 -0.66
CA TRP A 254 1.41 -4.31 -0.46
C TRP A 254 1.57 -3.56 -1.79
N LEU A 255 1.09 -2.32 -1.80
CA LEU A 255 1.23 -1.37 -2.89
C LEU A 255 1.73 -0.05 -2.32
N GLN A 256 2.85 0.44 -2.84
CA GLN A 256 3.29 1.82 -2.63
C GLN A 256 2.75 2.68 -3.76
N GLY A 257 1.88 3.63 -3.43
CA GLY A 257 1.31 4.60 -4.36
C GLY A 257 1.76 6.00 -4.01
N GLY A 258 2.84 6.48 -4.64
CA GLY A 258 3.50 7.72 -4.24
C GLY A 258 4.11 7.59 -2.83
N ASN A 259 3.73 8.50 -1.92
CA ASN A 259 4.17 8.47 -0.52
C ASN A 259 3.27 7.61 0.39
N ASP A 260 2.16 7.11 -0.13
CA ASP A 260 1.19 6.35 0.65
C ASP A 260 1.32 4.85 0.41
N TRP A 261 0.98 4.07 1.44
CA TRP A 261 0.89 2.61 1.35
C TRP A 261 -0.55 2.13 1.38
N TYR A 262 -0.80 1.09 0.60
CA TYR A 262 -2.08 0.39 0.51
C TYR A 262 -1.82 -1.11 0.62
N TYR A 263 -2.87 -1.86 0.97
CA TYR A 263 -2.83 -3.31 0.93
C TYR A 263 -4.01 -3.82 0.12
N LEU A 264 -3.75 -4.66 -0.88
CA LEU A 264 -4.76 -5.29 -1.71
C LEU A 264 -4.89 -6.75 -1.26
N ASN A 265 -6.10 -7.23 -1.04
CA ASN A 265 -6.34 -8.58 -0.55
C ASN A 265 -5.62 -9.62 -1.45
N PRO A 266 -4.86 -10.57 -0.88
CA PRO A 266 -4.05 -11.52 -1.67
C PRO A 266 -4.86 -12.44 -2.59
N ILE A 267 -6.15 -12.62 -2.32
CA ILE A 267 -7.03 -13.50 -3.08
C ILE A 267 -7.92 -12.66 -3.99
N SER A 268 -8.70 -11.74 -3.42
CA SER A 268 -9.71 -10.99 -4.17
C SER A 268 -9.18 -9.74 -4.84
N GLY A 269 -8.02 -9.21 -4.43
CA GLY A 269 -7.49 -7.92 -4.89
C GLY A 269 -8.19 -6.69 -4.33
N HIS A 270 -9.15 -6.86 -3.42
CA HIS A 270 -9.88 -5.74 -2.81
C HIS A 270 -8.95 -4.93 -1.92
N MET A 271 -8.98 -3.60 -2.05
CA MET A 271 -8.22 -2.70 -1.18
C MET A 271 -8.69 -2.80 0.27
N GLN A 272 -7.74 -3.06 1.17
CA GLN A 272 -7.94 -3.13 2.60
C GLN A 272 -8.39 -1.78 3.16
N LYS A 273 -9.32 -1.86 4.11
CA LYS A 273 -9.76 -0.75 4.96
C LYS A 273 -9.78 -1.25 6.41
N GLY A 274 -9.51 -0.37 7.36
CA GLY A 274 -9.43 -0.72 8.77
C GLY A 274 -8.24 -1.62 9.10
N TRP A 275 -8.43 -2.52 10.06
CA TRP A 275 -7.38 -3.39 10.61
C TRP A 275 -6.88 -4.45 9.63
N LEU A 276 -5.56 -4.65 9.62
CA LEU A 276 -4.90 -5.77 8.97
C LEU A 276 -3.90 -6.41 9.95
N GLN A 277 -4.05 -7.70 10.18
CA GLN A 277 -3.09 -8.48 10.95
C GLN A 277 -1.91 -8.89 10.06
N GLY A 278 -0.71 -8.42 10.39
CA GLY A 278 0.54 -8.93 9.85
C GLY A 278 1.06 -10.14 10.64
N ILE A 279 2.30 -10.56 10.37
CA ILE A 279 2.91 -11.73 11.05
C ILE A 279 3.04 -11.49 12.56
N ASN A 280 3.55 -10.32 12.97
CA ASN A 280 3.82 -9.98 14.38
C ASN A 280 3.34 -8.59 14.78
N THR A 281 2.54 -7.95 13.93
CA THR A 281 2.08 -6.56 14.16
C THR A 281 0.75 -6.33 13.49
N TRP A 282 0.12 -5.21 13.83
CA TRP A 282 -1.12 -4.74 13.22
C TRP A 282 -0.83 -3.50 12.39
N TYR A 283 -1.57 -3.36 11.30
CA TYR A 283 -1.63 -2.16 10.49
C TYR A 283 -3.06 -1.65 10.48
N TYR A 284 -3.21 -0.35 10.24
CA TYR A 284 -4.53 0.25 10.12
C TYR A 284 -4.60 1.13 8.87
N PHE A 285 -5.63 0.88 8.06
CA PHE A 285 -5.89 1.58 6.81
C PHE A 285 -7.11 2.48 6.98
N ASN A 286 -7.01 3.73 6.55
CA ASN A 286 -8.10 4.68 6.63
C ASN A 286 -9.33 4.18 5.86
N TYR A 287 -10.50 4.16 6.50
CA TYR A 287 -11.74 3.61 5.93
C TYR A 287 -12.22 4.32 4.66
N TYR A 288 -11.86 5.60 4.47
CA TYR A 288 -12.33 6.40 3.34
C TYR A 288 -11.47 6.19 2.10
N ASN A 289 -10.15 6.23 2.26
CA ASN A 289 -9.22 6.24 1.13
C ASN A 289 -8.27 5.03 1.08
N GLY A 290 -8.29 4.14 2.06
CA GLY A 290 -7.45 2.94 2.12
C GLY A 290 -5.96 3.20 2.35
N LYS A 291 -5.57 4.44 2.67
CA LYS A 291 -4.18 4.75 3.01
C LYS A 291 -3.81 4.17 4.37
N MET A 292 -2.68 3.49 4.45
CA MET A 292 -2.10 3.04 5.71
C MET A 292 -1.76 4.25 6.58
N TYR A 293 -2.11 4.21 7.85
CA TYR A 293 -1.54 5.16 8.81
C TYR A 293 -0.06 4.85 9.03
N SER A 294 0.77 5.89 9.00
CA SER A 294 2.20 5.81 9.26
C SER A 294 2.68 7.10 9.93
N ASN A 295 3.51 6.95 10.97
CA ASN A 295 3.99 8.04 11.82
C ASN A 295 2.86 8.98 12.27
N ALA A 296 1.74 8.41 12.73
CA ALA A 296 0.52 9.16 12.97
C ALA A 296 -0.36 8.52 14.04
N PHE A 297 -1.03 9.37 14.81
CA PHE A 297 -2.11 8.94 15.69
C PHE A 297 -3.41 8.75 14.93
N PHE A 298 -4.18 7.76 15.38
CA PHE A 298 -5.57 7.58 14.98
C PHE A 298 -6.42 7.06 16.14
N ASN A 299 -7.73 7.15 15.98
CA ASN A 299 -8.68 6.61 16.94
C ASN A 299 -9.56 5.58 16.23
N ASP A 300 -9.80 4.46 16.90
CA ASP A 300 -10.74 3.43 16.47
C ASP A 300 -11.40 2.82 17.72
N GLY A 301 -12.71 2.60 17.68
CA GLY A 301 -13.43 2.00 18.81
C GLY A 301 -13.32 2.75 20.16
N GLY A 302 -13.03 4.05 20.15
CA GLY A 302 -12.83 4.85 21.38
C GLY A 302 -11.43 4.79 21.98
N GLN A 303 -10.52 4.02 21.39
CA GLN A 303 -9.13 3.89 21.82
C GLN A 303 -8.20 4.69 20.89
N THR A 304 -7.14 5.28 21.45
CA THR A 304 -6.06 5.91 20.67
C THR A 304 -4.98 4.91 20.32
N TYR A 305 -4.49 5.01 19.09
CA TYR A 305 -3.42 4.21 18.53
C TYR A 305 -2.37 5.11 17.88
N PHE A 306 -1.12 4.66 17.87
CA PHE A 306 -0.05 5.26 17.09
C PHE A 306 0.48 4.26 16.08
N ALA A 307 0.56 4.65 14.81
CA ALA A 307 1.25 3.89 13.79
C ALA A 307 2.67 4.43 13.62
N THR A 308 3.68 3.56 13.70
CA THR A 308 5.08 3.93 13.45
C THR A 308 5.31 4.35 11.99
N PHE A 309 6.52 4.77 11.64
CA PHE A 309 6.88 5.08 10.25
C PHE A 309 6.64 3.89 9.29
N SER A 310 6.86 2.66 9.75
CA SER A 310 6.57 1.45 8.98
C SER A 310 5.09 1.03 9.00
N GLY A 311 4.24 1.75 9.75
CA GLY A 311 2.82 1.47 9.91
C GLY A 311 2.46 0.49 11.03
N ASN A 312 3.44 0.03 11.82
CA ASN A 312 3.18 -0.87 12.94
C ASN A 312 2.35 -0.13 13.98
N VAL A 313 1.24 -0.71 14.39
CA VAL A 313 0.30 -0.08 15.30
C VAL A 313 0.58 -0.46 16.75
N HIS A 314 0.63 0.54 17.61
CA HIS A 314 0.77 0.43 19.05
C HIS A 314 -0.36 1.16 19.78
N SER A 315 -0.70 0.72 20.99
CA SER A 315 -1.67 1.39 21.86
C SER A 315 -1.37 1.19 23.33
N PRO A 316 -1.43 2.26 24.16
CA PRO A 316 -1.49 2.13 25.60
C PRO A 316 -2.79 1.47 26.06
N LYS A 317 -2.69 0.56 27.02
CA LYS A 317 -3.81 -0.06 27.72
C LYS A 317 -4.10 0.71 28.99
N TYR A 318 -5.37 1.03 29.24
CA TYR A 318 -5.77 1.65 30.50
C TYR A 318 -5.57 0.69 31.67
N ILE A 319 -4.98 1.18 32.76
CA ILE A 319 -4.76 0.45 34.00
C ILE A 319 -5.14 1.35 35.16
N SER A 320 -6.03 0.84 36.01
CA SER A 320 -6.50 1.51 37.21
C SER A 320 -5.52 1.30 38.38
N GLN A 321 -5.40 2.28 39.27
CA GLN A 321 -4.75 2.07 40.57
C GLN A 321 -5.60 1.25 41.54
N TRP A 322 -6.86 0.96 41.19
CA TRP A 322 -7.80 0.17 41.98
C TRP A 322 -7.92 -1.27 41.49
N ILE A 323 -7.67 -1.50 40.20
CA ILE A 323 -7.88 -2.78 39.50
C ILE A 323 -6.65 -3.10 38.64
N PRO A 324 -6.02 -4.28 38.80
CA PRO A 324 -6.49 -5.44 39.57
C PRO A 324 -6.11 -5.43 41.06
N VAL A 325 -5.21 -4.53 41.48
CA VAL A 325 -4.75 -4.43 42.87
C VAL A 325 -5.21 -3.09 43.42
N ARG A 326 -5.90 -3.11 44.56
CA ARG A 326 -6.40 -1.90 45.20
C ARG A 326 -5.27 -1.15 45.91
N ALA A 327 -4.70 -0.15 45.25
CA ALA A 327 -3.59 0.67 45.72
C ALA A 327 -3.99 2.17 45.70
N PRO A 328 -4.62 2.68 46.79
CA PRO A 328 -5.11 4.06 46.86
C PRO A 328 -4.08 5.14 46.57
N GLU A 329 -2.80 4.91 46.89
CA GLU A 329 -1.71 5.86 46.59
C GLU A 329 -0.78 5.27 45.49
N GLY A 330 -1.34 4.46 44.58
CA GLY A 330 -0.62 3.68 43.56
C GLY A 330 -0.64 4.27 42.15
N CYS A 331 -0.99 5.53 41.97
CA CYS A 331 -1.13 6.16 40.65
C CYS A 331 0.13 6.01 39.77
N THR A 332 1.32 6.03 40.39
CA THR A 332 2.61 5.96 39.70
C THR A 332 2.83 4.62 38.98
N ILE A 333 2.64 3.49 39.67
CA ILE A 333 2.87 2.16 39.07
C ILE A 333 1.76 1.80 38.08
N ALA A 334 0.51 2.23 38.32
CA ALA A 334 -0.55 2.10 37.32
C ALA A 334 -0.18 2.85 36.02
N SER A 335 0.27 4.10 36.15
CA SER A 335 0.71 4.92 35.01
C SER A 335 1.93 4.35 34.29
N VAL A 336 2.93 3.82 35.01
CA VAL A 336 4.07 3.12 34.39
C VAL A 336 3.62 1.89 33.61
N ALA A 337 2.69 1.11 34.15
CA ALA A 337 2.16 -0.05 33.45
C ALA A 337 1.42 0.36 32.15
N MET A 338 0.70 1.49 32.16
CA MET A 338 0.08 2.05 30.96
C MET A 338 1.14 2.49 29.93
N LEU A 339 2.22 3.15 30.36
CA LEU A 339 3.35 3.51 29.47
C LEU A 339 3.93 2.26 28.80
N MET A 340 4.33 1.27 29.58
CA MET A 340 4.97 0.04 29.10
C MET A 340 4.12 -0.74 28.10
N SER A 341 2.80 -0.70 28.26
CA SER A 341 1.88 -1.46 27.42
C SER A 341 1.95 -1.10 25.94
N ILE A 342 2.45 0.10 25.58
CA ILE A 342 2.64 0.49 24.17
C ILE A 342 3.68 -0.36 23.45
N LYS A 343 4.70 -0.83 24.17
CA LYS A 343 5.72 -1.77 23.67
C LYS A 343 5.29 -3.24 23.82
N GLY A 344 4.08 -3.49 24.30
CA GLY A 344 3.63 -4.84 24.67
C GLY A 344 4.28 -5.36 25.95
N GLU A 345 5.05 -4.53 26.66
CA GLU A 345 5.66 -4.86 27.93
C GLU A 345 4.62 -4.82 29.06
N LYS A 346 4.91 -5.51 30.16
CA LYS A 346 4.01 -5.59 31.31
C LYS A 346 4.80 -5.70 32.60
N ILE A 347 4.26 -5.14 33.68
CA ILE A 347 4.70 -5.43 35.04
C ILE A 347 4.16 -6.82 35.43
N PRO A 348 5.00 -7.84 35.64
CA PRO A 348 4.51 -9.22 35.82
C PRO A 348 3.69 -9.42 37.09
N ASN A 349 4.02 -8.70 38.17
CA ASN A 349 3.34 -8.75 39.45
C ASN A 349 3.08 -7.33 39.97
N MET A 350 1.87 -6.83 39.70
CA MET A 350 1.45 -5.48 40.12
C MET A 350 1.48 -5.32 41.64
N TYR A 351 1.07 -6.34 42.41
CA TYR A 351 1.09 -6.25 43.88
C TYR A 351 2.51 -6.07 44.41
N ALA A 352 3.47 -6.85 43.91
CA ALA A 352 4.87 -6.72 44.31
C ALA A 352 5.46 -5.37 43.87
N ALA A 353 5.07 -4.85 42.71
CA ALA A 353 5.49 -3.52 42.27
C ALA A 353 4.98 -2.42 43.21
N TYR A 354 3.71 -2.49 43.64
CA TYR A 354 3.18 -1.57 44.64
C TYR A 354 3.84 -1.72 46.01
N ALA A 355 3.96 -2.95 46.51
CA ALA A 355 4.47 -3.23 47.85
C ALA A 355 5.94 -2.81 48.04
N ASN A 356 6.72 -2.82 46.97
CA ASN A 356 8.14 -2.47 47.00
C ASN A 356 8.42 -1.08 46.41
N LEU A 357 7.39 -0.27 46.12
CA LEU A 357 7.55 1.08 45.60
C LEU A 357 8.20 1.96 46.69
N PRO A 358 9.38 2.55 46.46
CA PRO A 358 10.05 3.37 47.46
C PRO A 358 9.45 4.78 47.50
N GLN A 359 8.15 4.88 47.78
CA GLN A 359 7.44 6.15 47.97
C GLN A 359 7.18 6.43 49.45
N SER A 360 6.78 7.67 49.75
CA SER A 360 6.42 8.05 51.12
C SER A 360 5.12 7.34 51.54
N GLY A 361 5.13 6.69 52.70
CA GLY A 361 3.94 6.05 53.27
C GLY A 361 3.51 4.76 52.58
N ASN A 362 2.42 4.18 53.10
CA ASN A 362 1.92 2.90 52.63
C ASN A 362 1.01 3.08 51.42
N VAL A 363 1.37 2.45 50.30
CA VAL A 363 0.65 2.54 49.02
C VAL A 363 -0.78 2.00 49.08
N PHE A 364 -1.04 1.01 49.95
CA PHE A 364 -2.32 0.30 50.06
C PHE A 364 -3.28 0.93 51.07
N THR A 365 -2.75 1.55 52.14
CA THR A 365 -3.55 2.11 53.23
C THR A 365 -3.54 3.64 53.27
N GLY A 366 -2.59 4.28 52.60
CA GLY A 366 -2.35 5.73 52.67
C GLY A 366 -1.72 6.21 53.97
N VAL A 367 -1.48 5.31 54.94
CA VAL A 367 -0.87 5.68 56.24
C VAL A 367 0.54 6.20 56.01
N GLY A 368 0.82 7.41 56.47
CA GLY A 368 2.10 8.08 56.33
C GLY A 368 2.41 8.60 54.93
N PHE A 369 1.46 8.57 54.00
CA PHE A 369 1.66 9.09 52.65
C PHE A 369 1.70 10.63 52.66
N THR A 370 2.74 11.19 52.03
CA THR A 370 2.95 12.65 51.93
C THR A 370 3.20 13.12 50.51
N THR A 371 3.99 12.35 49.75
CA THR A 371 4.34 12.65 48.36
C THR A 371 4.56 11.36 47.59
N ILE A 372 4.25 11.40 46.29
CA ILE A 372 4.69 10.35 45.39
C ILE A 372 6.21 10.37 45.23
N ILE A 373 6.74 9.22 44.85
CA ILE A 373 8.14 9.01 44.50
C ILE A 373 8.63 10.05 43.48
N PRO A 374 9.85 10.63 43.65
CA PRO A 374 10.45 11.48 42.64
C PRO A 374 10.66 10.75 41.31
N ALA A 375 10.53 11.45 40.18
CA ALA A 375 10.61 10.83 38.85
C ALA A 375 11.96 10.14 38.55
N ALA A 376 13.07 10.66 39.08
CA ALA A 376 14.39 10.02 38.94
C ALA A 376 14.43 8.67 39.65
N ASP A 377 13.96 8.62 40.90
CA ASP A 377 13.90 7.41 41.71
C ASP A 377 12.90 6.40 41.14
N LEU A 378 11.79 6.89 40.57
CA LEU A 378 10.84 6.06 39.84
C LEU A 378 11.52 5.34 38.68
N VAL A 379 12.26 6.08 37.86
CA VAL A 379 12.99 5.52 36.70
C VAL A 379 13.96 4.45 37.16
N THR A 380 14.79 4.73 38.18
CA THR A 380 15.70 3.73 38.78
C THR A 380 14.94 2.50 39.27
N TYR A 381 13.78 2.68 39.91
CA TYR A 381 12.97 1.58 40.40
C TYR A 381 12.43 0.70 39.26
N VAL A 382 11.87 1.31 38.20
CA VAL A 382 11.14 0.60 37.13
C VAL A 382 12.05 0.02 36.05
N HIS A 383 13.35 0.35 36.03
CA HIS A 383 14.34 -0.29 35.15
C HIS A 383 14.45 -1.81 35.32
N ARG A 384 14.00 -2.36 36.44
CA ARG A 384 13.82 -3.82 36.59
C ARG A 384 12.75 -4.43 35.67
N TYR A 385 11.86 -3.61 35.13
CA TYR A 385 10.78 -4.03 34.24
C TYR A 385 11.02 -3.57 32.80
N SER A 386 11.60 -2.38 32.60
CA SER A 386 11.90 -1.81 31.28
C SER A 386 13.04 -0.81 31.36
N ASN A 387 14.11 -1.05 30.60
CA ASN A 387 15.27 -0.14 30.52
C ASN A 387 15.00 1.09 29.62
N ASP A 388 13.89 1.07 28.89
CA ASP A 388 13.52 2.08 27.89
C ASP A 388 12.81 3.30 28.52
N ILE A 389 12.57 3.24 29.82
CA ILE A 389 11.90 4.31 30.56
C ILE A 389 12.93 5.35 30.99
N ILE A 390 12.66 6.63 30.67
CA ILE A 390 13.58 7.73 30.95
C ILE A 390 12.89 8.87 31.72
N ASN A 391 13.66 9.56 32.54
CA ASN A 391 13.21 10.76 33.26
C ASN A 391 13.29 11.96 32.32
N ILE A 392 12.17 12.64 32.12
CA ILE A 392 12.06 13.87 31.31
C ILE A 392 11.50 15.04 32.12
N SER A 393 11.62 14.98 33.46
CA SER A 393 11.22 16.07 34.35
C SER A 393 11.93 17.38 33.99
N GLY A 394 11.24 18.51 34.19
CA GLY A 394 11.67 19.82 33.72
C GLY A 394 11.34 20.12 32.24
N SER A 395 10.83 19.15 31.48
CA SER A 395 10.38 19.37 30.11
C SER A 395 9.22 20.36 30.01
N SER A 396 9.20 21.15 28.94
CA SER A 396 8.05 21.98 28.59
C SER A 396 6.90 21.14 28.06
N ILE A 397 5.66 21.64 28.09
CA ILE A 397 4.51 20.97 27.46
C ILE A 397 4.76 20.72 25.96
N SER A 398 5.41 21.67 25.26
CA SER A 398 5.80 21.50 23.85
C SER A 398 6.77 20.33 23.65
N THR A 399 7.68 20.12 24.59
CA THR A 399 8.59 18.96 24.59
C THR A 399 7.80 17.67 24.79
N LEU A 400 6.80 17.66 25.67
CA LEU A 400 5.92 16.49 25.84
C LEU A 400 5.17 16.16 24.54
N VAL A 401 4.66 17.17 23.84
CA VAL A 401 4.00 17.01 22.53
C VAL A 401 4.93 16.31 21.53
N ASN A 402 6.22 16.67 21.49
CA ASN A 402 7.17 16.03 20.59
C ASN A 402 7.33 14.53 20.90
N TYR A 403 7.45 14.14 22.18
CA TYR A 403 7.49 12.72 22.54
C TYR A 403 6.24 11.98 22.08
N ILE A 404 5.07 12.55 22.39
CA ILE A 404 3.79 11.96 22.03
C ILE A 404 3.70 11.81 20.51
N GLN A 405 3.97 12.85 19.73
CA GLN A 405 3.94 12.82 18.26
C GLN A 405 4.89 11.82 17.63
N ASN A 406 5.93 11.39 18.34
CA ASN A 406 6.85 10.34 17.91
C ASN A 406 6.49 8.94 18.47
N GLY A 407 5.29 8.79 19.04
CA GLY A 407 4.78 7.51 19.52
C GLY A 407 5.15 7.17 20.96
N HIS A 408 5.62 8.14 21.74
CA HIS A 408 6.06 7.93 23.12
C HIS A 408 5.05 8.57 24.09
N PRO A 409 4.20 7.78 24.76
CA PRO A 409 3.27 8.29 25.76
C PRO A 409 4.05 8.84 26.94
N VAL A 410 3.47 9.82 27.62
CA VAL A 410 4.16 10.56 28.69
C VAL A 410 3.39 10.43 29.99
N LEU A 411 4.04 9.90 31.02
CA LEU A 411 3.58 10.01 32.40
C LEU A 411 3.99 11.39 32.94
N TYR A 412 3.07 12.09 33.58
CA TYR A 412 3.36 13.36 34.25
C TYR A 412 2.73 13.41 35.65
N TYR A 413 3.34 14.20 36.53
CA TYR A 413 2.81 14.50 37.85
C TYR A 413 1.92 15.75 37.79
N GLY A 414 0.74 15.63 38.36
CA GLY A 414 -0.32 16.63 38.30
C GLY A 414 -1.20 16.64 39.54
N TRP A 415 -2.43 17.13 39.40
CA TRP A 415 -3.45 17.09 40.45
C TRP A 415 -4.49 16.00 40.16
N SER A 416 -5.17 15.55 41.22
CA SER A 416 -6.37 14.70 41.15
C SER A 416 -7.48 15.27 42.03
N GLY A 417 -8.73 14.90 41.75
CA GLY A 417 -9.84 15.11 42.67
C GLY A 417 -9.70 14.29 43.97
N TYR A 418 -9.10 13.10 43.86
CA TYR A 418 -8.96 12.14 44.96
C TYR A 418 -7.97 12.63 46.03
N GLU A 419 -6.87 13.25 45.58
CA GLU A 419 -5.77 13.71 46.41
C GLU A 419 -5.89 15.18 46.82
N SER A 420 -7.11 15.72 46.80
CA SER A 420 -7.40 17.15 47.06
C SER A 420 -6.96 17.66 48.45
N ARG A 421 -6.64 16.75 49.38
CA ARG A 421 -6.10 17.06 50.71
C ARG A 421 -4.60 17.40 50.73
N TYR A 422 -3.87 17.13 49.66
CA TYR A 422 -2.43 17.37 49.58
C TYR A 422 -2.10 18.64 48.80
N TRP A 423 -1.01 19.31 49.21
CA TRP A 423 -0.54 20.58 48.63
C TRP A 423 0.53 20.36 47.54
N ASN A 424 0.85 19.10 47.23
CA ASN A 424 1.86 18.69 46.27
C ASN A 424 1.23 17.98 45.06
N ARG A 425 1.93 17.97 43.93
CA ARG A 425 1.57 17.26 42.69
C ARG A 425 1.70 15.75 42.86
N ASN A 426 0.82 15.17 43.67
CA ASN A 426 0.91 13.79 44.12
C ASN A 426 0.26 12.78 43.18
N HIS A 427 -0.25 13.20 42.02
CA HIS A 427 -0.96 12.28 41.15
C HIS A 427 -0.25 12.07 39.82
N ALA A 428 0.01 10.82 39.46
CA ALA A 428 0.56 10.45 38.16
C ALA A 428 -0.56 10.10 37.16
N LYS A 429 -0.50 10.68 35.97
CA LYS A 429 -1.39 10.40 34.83
C LYS A 429 -0.57 10.15 33.57
N VAL A 430 -1.18 9.61 32.52
CA VAL A 430 -0.50 9.33 31.24
C VAL A 430 -1.16 10.04 30.08
N ILE A 431 -0.38 10.81 29.32
CA ILE A 431 -0.77 11.35 28.03
C ILE A 431 -0.50 10.28 26.97
N VAL A 432 -1.56 9.85 26.30
CA VAL A 432 -1.53 8.76 25.31
C VAL A 432 -1.76 9.23 23.88
N GLY A 433 -2.00 10.52 23.67
CA GLY A 433 -2.23 11.09 22.35
C GLY A 433 -2.29 12.61 22.34
N TYR A 434 -2.13 13.18 21.15
CA TYR A 434 -2.20 14.63 20.93
C TYR A 434 -2.87 14.94 19.59
N LYS A 435 -3.85 15.85 19.61
CA LYS A 435 -4.59 16.24 18.41
C LYS A 435 -5.16 17.65 18.57
N ASN A 436 -4.88 18.53 17.60
CA ASN A 436 -5.44 19.87 17.51
C ASN A 436 -5.33 20.68 18.82
N GLY A 437 -4.16 20.65 19.48
CA GLY A 437 -3.93 21.38 20.74
C GLY A 437 -4.53 20.73 22.00
N ASN A 438 -5.14 19.55 21.86
CA ASN A 438 -5.69 18.78 22.98
C ASN A 438 -4.86 17.51 23.22
N PHE A 439 -4.86 17.07 24.47
CA PHE A 439 -4.11 15.93 24.97
C PHE A 439 -5.09 14.82 25.36
N HIS A 440 -4.87 13.61 24.89
CA HIS A 440 -5.61 12.44 25.36
C HIS A 440 -4.93 11.89 26.61
N VAL A 441 -5.64 11.88 27.74
CA VAL A 441 -5.09 11.57 29.04
C VAL A 441 -5.84 10.40 29.66
N TYR A 442 -5.07 9.40 30.09
CA TYR A 442 -5.52 8.34 30.96
C TYR A 442 -5.17 8.70 32.40
N ASP A 443 -6.19 8.68 33.25
CA ASP A 443 -6.07 8.93 34.67
C ASP A 443 -6.35 7.62 35.44
N PRO A 444 -5.36 7.04 36.14
CA PRO A 444 -5.53 5.75 36.82
C PRO A 444 -6.47 5.80 38.03
N CYS A 445 -6.94 6.98 38.44
CA CYS A 445 -7.73 7.18 39.65
C CYS A 445 -9.17 6.64 39.57
N TYR A 446 -9.56 6.05 38.45
CA TYR A 446 -10.90 5.52 38.21
C TYR A 446 -10.84 4.00 38.08
N ASN A 447 -11.96 3.32 38.34
CA ASN A 447 -12.00 1.86 38.31
C ASN A 447 -11.89 1.34 36.86
N TYR A 448 -12.58 2.01 35.94
CA TYR A 448 -12.68 1.60 34.54
C TYR A 448 -12.36 2.75 33.59
N GLN A 449 -11.87 2.40 32.40
CA GLN A 449 -11.46 3.36 31.36
C GLN A 449 -12.61 4.30 30.93
N TRP A 450 -13.86 3.85 31.05
CA TRP A 450 -15.05 4.63 30.66
C TRP A 450 -15.68 5.43 31.80
N ASP A 451 -15.10 5.40 33.01
CA ASP A 451 -15.65 6.13 34.14
C ASP A 451 -15.64 7.66 33.85
N PRO A 452 -16.77 8.34 34.07
CA PRO A 452 -16.92 9.75 33.71
C PRO A 452 -16.25 10.69 34.72
N ALA A 453 -16.18 11.98 34.37
CA ALA A 453 -15.81 13.02 35.32
C ALA A 453 -16.73 13.04 36.56
N GLY A 454 -16.16 13.41 37.70
CA GLY A 454 -16.82 13.54 39.00
C GLY A 454 -16.78 12.28 39.88
N THR A 455 -16.29 11.14 39.37
CA THR A 455 -16.33 9.86 40.11
C THR A 455 -15.04 9.53 40.87
N SER A 456 -13.96 10.32 40.70
CA SER A 456 -12.68 10.13 41.40
C SER A 456 -12.41 11.23 42.44
N GLY A 457 -13.45 11.68 43.15
CA GLY A 457 -13.34 12.67 44.23
C GLY A 457 -13.85 14.08 43.89
N GLY A 458 -14.23 14.34 42.64
CA GLY A 458 -14.81 15.60 42.18
C GLY A 458 -13.81 16.75 42.01
N GLY A 459 -14.34 17.94 41.69
CA GLY A 459 -13.54 19.16 41.53
C GLY A 459 -12.89 19.32 40.15
N ARG A 460 -12.02 20.33 39.99
CA ARG A 460 -11.56 20.78 38.66
C ARG A 460 -10.62 19.80 37.93
N TYR A 461 -10.02 18.85 38.65
CA TYR A 461 -9.04 17.91 38.12
C TYR A 461 -9.60 16.49 37.93
N ASP A 462 -10.82 16.25 38.38
CA ASP A 462 -11.58 15.04 38.12
C ASP A 462 -12.28 15.19 36.77
N ARG A 463 -11.59 14.77 35.72
CA ARG A 463 -12.04 14.92 34.32
C ARG A 463 -12.59 13.63 33.72
N GLY A 464 -12.43 12.49 34.39
CA GLY A 464 -12.73 11.16 33.87
C GLY A 464 -11.47 10.33 33.62
N ALA A 465 -11.65 9.02 33.49
CA ALA A 465 -10.56 8.04 33.34
C ALA A 465 -9.81 8.16 32.01
N ASP A 466 -10.54 8.46 30.93
CA ASP A 466 -10.05 8.54 29.57
C ASP A 466 -10.67 9.78 28.90
N LYS A 467 -9.87 10.85 28.76
CA LYS A 467 -10.36 12.12 28.23
C LYS A 467 -9.36 12.91 27.42
N TRP A 468 -9.92 13.61 26.44
CA TRP A 468 -9.26 14.75 25.81
C TRP A 468 -9.38 15.99 26.70
N ILE A 469 -8.23 16.56 27.07
CA ILE A 469 -8.13 17.80 27.84
C ILE A 469 -7.42 18.87 27.00
N SER A 470 -7.72 20.13 27.27
CA SER A 470 -7.09 21.24 26.55
C SER A 470 -5.64 21.47 26.98
N TRP A 471 -4.90 22.24 26.18
CA TRP A 471 -3.60 22.76 26.61
C TRP A 471 -3.67 23.50 27.95
N GLY A 472 -4.69 24.36 28.12
CA GLY A 472 -4.88 25.12 29.36
C GLY A 472 -5.14 24.20 30.56
N ASP A 473 -5.90 23.12 30.36
CA ASP A 473 -6.14 22.12 31.40
C ASP A 473 -4.86 21.45 31.85
N LEU A 474 -4.05 20.96 30.90
CA LEU A 474 -2.77 20.35 31.20
C LEU A 474 -1.82 21.35 31.88
N ALA A 475 -1.72 22.58 31.37
CA ALA A 475 -0.91 23.64 31.97
C ALA A 475 -1.36 24.03 33.38
N SER A 476 -2.64 23.86 33.71
CA SER A 476 -3.16 24.11 35.06
C SER A 476 -2.70 23.06 36.08
N GLU A 477 -2.25 21.90 35.61
CA GLU A 477 -1.83 20.79 36.47
C GLU A 477 -0.39 20.32 36.32
N TYR A 478 0.26 20.55 35.19
CA TYR A 478 1.66 20.19 34.98
C TYR A 478 2.56 21.42 35.16
N ASN A 479 3.57 21.29 36.02
CA ASN A 479 4.58 22.33 36.27
C ASN A 479 6.02 21.87 36.05
N GLY A 480 6.23 20.70 35.44
CA GLY A 480 7.56 20.14 35.21
C GLY A 480 8.13 19.33 36.38
N SER A 481 7.47 19.23 37.54
CA SER A 481 8.02 18.57 38.74
C SER A 481 8.30 17.07 38.58
N GLY A 482 7.57 16.42 37.67
CA GLY A 482 7.78 15.01 37.36
C GLY A 482 7.21 14.66 36.00
N ALA A 483 8.04 14.09 35.14
CA ALA A 483 7.61 13.50 33.89
C ALA A 483 8.54 12.34 33.48
N VAL A 484 7.94 11.30 32.93
CA VAL A 484 8.62 10.06 32.51
C VAL A 484 8.01 9.61 31.20
N THR A 485 8.83 9.07 30.30
CA THR A 485 8.37 8.51 29.03
C THR A 485 9.07 7.18 28.76
N ILE A 486 8.55 6.41 27.81
CA ILE A 486 9.18 5.20 27.30
C ILE A 486 9.62 5.44 25.84
N VAL A 487 10.91 5.22 25.55
CA VAL A 487 11.54 5.49 24.24
C VAL A 487 11.96 4.24 23.51
#